data_AF-A0AAW0E6I2-F1
#
_entry.id   AF-A0AAW0E6I2-F1
#
_cell.length_a   1.000
_cell.length_b   1.000
_cell.length_c   1.000
_cell.angle_alpha   90.00
_cell.angle_beta   90.00
_cell.angle_gamma   90.00
#
_symmetry.space_group_name_H-M   'P 1'
#
loop_
_entity.id
_entity.type
_entity.pdbx_description
1 polymer ?
#
loop_
_entity_poly.entity_id
_entity_poly.type
_entity_poly.pdbx_seq_one_letter_code
_entity_poly.pdbx_strand_id
1 'polypeptide(L)'
;MLRSRSKKRGTTTTAKTQRRHTSTFGLNSSSDDDSSESDASSYDSESGESVPSSSDSDSFCYGSESEIPPPPPRSLRLSSRSVKEQRYVEDTVAAIRLRTRHHDPYEEWEREMRKDSLRTARKEHGDRQTQFQAKQADLQTQEQRRLDSIHEQQQREVTNFLEKLRLQQQETEGKLRDAWRLRDKVLWDRIETGIKLDQDKAHAKFEEERRLREAEEKRRREEEERRQAEERKRKEEEERKRREEEEARKKKEEEERREREEREAKEREAKEKAEKLKAEAAARRQSGMTTPEEDWAEARRNLNVAKTQGTRIAKADKAMKSMYLGGRRQIVPKIGQVTNDPESINRVSSQLVQILVPALGAYAPPVYTALLSALAKAFILQAETEVTAEKKAVGPLAQVAFNCLDTLQGFPEVFFAKMVQRIGGWPIPIVTPTEDHDGRKWNDLAERRKVMGHREDEGQTEYMDRVSGVMRLYFAILKITPTRQPLKGMWQTPRIWTWLARIVSDKALLGSIVGAQVLYVALEVLGADAKQIWGNQFVKLLALIYEGATTGLGNGRLMGGDSPEAIGARNRVKIAVENIMSGAS
;
A
#
# COMPACT_ATOMS: atom_id res chain seq x y z
N MET A 1 -13.31 73.84 -11.27
CA MET A 1 -13.91 73.60 -9.94
C MET A 1 -13.00 72.60 -9.22
N LEU A 2 -12.25 72.98 -8.17
CA LEU A 2 -12.66 72.92 -6.74
C LEU A 2 -13.02 71.46 -6.35
N ARG A 3 -12.38 70.74 -5.41
CA ARG A 3 -11.55 71.00 -4.19
C ARG A 3 -10.87 69.66 -3.79
N SER A 4 -10.03 69.47 -2.77
CA SER A 4 -8.99 70.26 -2.06
C SER A 4 -8.29 69.35 -1.02
N ARG A 5 -7.00 69.56 -0.71
CA ARG A 5 -6.30 68.94 0.44
C ARG A 5 -6.84 69.42 1.80
N SER A 6 -6.92 68.54 2.80
CA SER A 6 -6.55 68.74 4.24
C SER A 6 -6.92 67.47 5.04
N LYS A 7 -6.24 66.94 6.07
CA LYS A 7 -5.24 67.40 7.07
C LYS A 7 -5.78 68.22 8.27
N LYS A 8 -6.06 67.53 9.39
CA LYS A 8 -6.15 67.93 10.83
C LYS A 8 -6.26 66.60 11.61
N ARG A 9 -5.52 66.20 12.65
CA ARG A 9 -4.58 66.79 13.63
C ARG A 9 -5.19 67.55 14.83
N GLY A 10 -4.83 67.07 16.04
CA GLY A 10 -5.24 67.47 17.39
C GLY A 10 -6.03 66.34 18.08
N THR A 11 -5.94 66.02 19.37
CA THR A 11 -5.15 66.47 20.57
C THR A 11 -5.48 65.46 21.72
N THR A 12 -4.78 65.22 22.85
CA THR A 12 -3.62 65.82 23.56
C THR A 12 -2.96 64.78 24.54
N THR A 13 -1.91 65.18 25.28
CA THR A 13 -1.51 64.74 26.66
C THR A 13 -1.45 63.23 27.01
N THR A 14 -0.29 62.57 27.06
CA THR A 14 0.76 62.53 28.13
C THR A 14 0.43 61.74 29.41
N ALA A 15 1.06 60.58 29.58
CA ALA A 15 1.35 59.94 30.86
C ALA A 15 2.74 59.26 30.80
N LYS A 16 3.43 59.13 31.95
CA LYS A 16 4.88 58.85 32.02
C LYS A 16 5.26 57.36 31.95
N THR A 17 6.39 57.15 31.30
CA THR A 17 7.39 56.07 31.42
C THR A 17 7.34 55.20 32.69
N GLN A 18 7.38 53.88 32.51
CA GLN A 18 8.28 53.01 33.29
C GLN A 18 8.80 51.86 32.39
N ARG A 19 10.08 51.52 32.54
CA ARG A 19 10.77 50.53 31.70
C ARG A 19 10.44 49.11 32.17
N ARG A 20 10.08 48.22 31.24
CA ARG A 20 10.14 46.77 31.48
C ARG A 20 11.56 46.27 31.19
N HIS A 21 12.23 45.72 32.20
CA HIS A 21 13.35 44.80 31.96
C HIS A 21 12.79 43.39 31.74
N THR A 22 13.34 42.69 30.76
CA THR A 22 12.95 41.34 30.37
C THR A 22 13.62 40.32 31.29
N SER A 23 12.81 39.54 32.01
CA SER A 23 13.28 38.35 32.72
C SER A 23 13.36 37.17 31.76
N THR A 24 14.54 36.57 31.63
CA THR A 24 14.72 35.21 31.08
C THR A 24 14.32 34.17 32.13
N PHE A 25 14.12 32.92 31.69
CA PHE A 25 13.57 31.78 32.45
C PHE A 25 12.09 31.93 32.82
N GLY A 26 11.24 31.37 31.95
CA GLY A 26 9.82 31.15 32.23
C GLY A 26 9.58 29.72 32.70
N LEU A 27 8.76 29.58 33.74
CA LEU A 27 7.90 28.43 33.99
C LEU A 27 6.58 28.99 34.51
N ASN A 28 5.55 29.01 33.66
CA ASN A 28 4.18 29.32 34.07
C ASN A 28 3.46 28.01 34.33
N SER A 29 3.03 27.78 35.58
CA SER A 29 2.06 26.75 35.95
C SER A 29 0.96 27.38 36.80
N SER A 30 -0.27 27.25 36.32
CA SER A 30 -1.55 27.51 37.00
C SER A 30 -2.60 26.86 36.08
N SER A 31 -3.01 25.60 36.31
CA SER A 31 -3.90 25.10 37.38
C SER A 31 -5.37 25.39 37.08
N ASP A 32 -6.20 24.39 37.42
CA ASP A 32 -7.67 24.38 37.52
C ASP A 32 -8.40 24.25 36.14
N ASP A 33 -9.39 23.37 35.94
CA ASP A 33 -10.05 22.45 36.89
C ASP A 33 -10.77 21.25 36.19
N ASP A 34 -11.34 20.36 37.02
CA ASP A 34 -12.50 19.46 36.80
C ASP A 34 -12.38 18.07 36.09
N SER A 35 -12.32 17.05 36.95
CA SER A 35 -13.36 16.00 37.16
C SER A 35 -13.48 14.68 36.34
N SER A 36 -13.50 13.61 37.16
CA SER A 36 -14.24 12.32 37.09
C SER A 36 -13.77 11.11 36.25
N GLU A 37 -13.53 10.02 37.00
CA GLU A 37 -13.90 8.60 36.78
C GLU A 37 -13.35 7.85 35.53
N SER A 38 -12.97 6.55 35.60
CA SER A 38 -12.74 5.62 36.71
C SER A 38 -12.12 4.30 36.20
N ASP A 39 -11.58 3.49 37.12
CA ASP A 39 -11.51 2.00 37.11
C ASP A 39 -10.24 1.26 36.61
N ALA A 40 -9.95 0.16 37.34
CA ALA A 40 -9.11 -1.02 37.08
C ALA A 40 -7.69 -0.89 36.48
N SER A 41 -6.65 -1.60 36.96
CA SER A 41 -6.52 -2.58 38.05
C SER A 41 -5.04 -2.87 38.37
N SER A 42 -4.76 -3.38 39.58
CA SER A 42 -3.72 -4.38 39.98
C SER A 42 -2.62 -4.73 38.95
N TYR A 43 -1.32 -4.65 39.25
CA TYR A 43 -0.44 -5.68 39.89
C TYR A 43 1.03 -5.14 39.84
N ASP A 44 2.04 -5.48 40.66
CA ASP A 44 2.21 -6.14 41.98
C ASP A 44 3.69 -5.90 42.45
N SER A 45 4.23 -6.66 43.43
CA SER A 45 5.61 -6.64 44.00
C SER A 45 5.92 -5.50 44.99
N GLU A 46 6.12 -5.74 46.29
CA GLU A 46 7.31 -6.36 46.94
C GLU A 46 8.61 -5.56 46.68
N SER A 47 9.47 -5.19 47.65
CA SER A 47 9.61 -5.38 49.11
C SER A 47 10.46 -4.18 49.62
N GLY A 48 10.47 -3.70 50.87
CA GLY A 48 10.61 -4.44 52.12
C GLY A 48 12.07 -4.49 52.60
N GLU A 49 12.65 -3.37 53.06
CA GLU A 49 13.69 -3.34 54.11
C GLU A 49 13.97 -1.91 54.64
N SER A 50 14.63 -1.79 55.80
CA SER A 50 14.42 -0.67 56.75
C SER A 50 15.69 -0.11 57.40
N VAL A 51 15.70 1.22 57.65
CA VAL A 51 16.51 1.99 58.65
C VAL A 51 18.06 1.95 58.55
N PRO A 52 18.85 2.86 59.20
CA PRO A 52 18.47 3.84 60.23
C PRO A 52 18.99 5.31 60.13
N SER A 53 18.23 6.18 60.82
CA SER A 53 18.65 7.28 61.73
C SER A 53 19.58 8.43 61.29
N SER A 54 19.05 9.66 61.40
CA SER A 54 19.73 10.84 61.97
C SER A 54 18.71 12.01 62.05
N SER A 55 18.06 12.20 63.21
CA SER A 55 18.41 13.23 64.20
C SER A 55 18.00 14.66 63.83
N ASP A 56 16.91 15.08 64.47
CA ASP A 56 16.44 16.45 64.79
C ASP A 56 17.21 17.68 64.28
N SER A 57 16.47 18.60 63.65
CA SER A 57 16.60 20.01 63.99
C SER A 57 15.29 20.77 63.75
N ASP A 58 14.55 20.98 64.84
CA ASP A 58 13.28 21.69 64.89
C ASP A 58 13.52 23.21 64.75
N SER A 59 13.55 23.70 63.51
CA SER A 59 13.84 25.10 63.20
C SER A 59 12.60 25.97 63.32
N PHE A 60 12.28 26.35 64.57
CA PHE A 60 11.25 27.33 64.90
C PHE A 60 11.49 28.68 64.18
N CYS A 61 10.77 28.89 63.07
CA CYS A 61 10.75 30.18 62.38
C CYS A 61 9.93 31.20 63.17
N TYR A 62 10.61 32.08 63.92
CA TYR A 62 10.01 33.31 64.42
C TYR A 62 9.66 34.23 63.24
N GLY A 63 8.39 34.27 62.86
CA GLY A 63 7.84 35.29 61.97
C GLY A 63 7.46 36.55 62.75
N SER A 64 7.84 37.70 62.21
CA SER A 64 7.46 39.06 62.64
C SER A 64 8.16 39.64 63.89
N GLU A 65 9.02 40.64 63.66
CA GLU A 65 9.48 41.62 64.66
C GLU A 65 8.34 42.61 65.00
N SER A 66 7.40 42.27 65.90
CA SER A 66 6.44 43.28 66.41
C SER A 66 5.63 42.89 67.66
N GLU A 67 6.24 42.29 68.69
CA GLU A 67 5.56 42.21 70.01
C GLU A 67 6.57 42.28 71.18
N ILE A 68 6.73 43.49 71.75
CA ILE A 68 7.44 43.70 73.01
C ILE A 68 6.39 43.59 74.14
N PRO A 69 6.50 42.64 75.09
CA PRO A 69 5.57 42.56 76.20
C PRO A 69 5.62 43.85 77.03
N PRO A 70 4.48 44.45 77.42
CA PRO A 70 4.48 45.65 78.25
C PRO A 70 5.13 45.34 79.61
N PRO A 71 6.00 46.22 80.14
CA PRO A 71 6.63 45.98 81.43
C PRO A 71 5.58 45.93 82.55
N PRO A 72 5.73 45.04 83.55
CA PRO A 72 4.76 44.90 84.63
C PRO A 72 4.59 46.22 85.41
N PRO A 73 3.37 46.50 85.92
CA PRO A 73 3.05 47.78 86.53
C PRO A 73 3.94 48.08 87.73
N ARG A 74 4.58 49.26 87.73
CA ARG A 74 5.36 49.76 88.87
C ARG A 74 4.47 49.86 90.11
N SER A 75 4.76 49.05 91.13
CA SER A 75 4.04 49.12 92.40
C SER A 75 4.37 50.42 93.15
N LEU A 76 3.40 51.32 93.19
CA LEU A 76 3.42 52.52 94.04
C LEU A 76 3.27 52.12 95.52
N ARG A 77 4.37 51.65 96.14
CA ARG A 77 4.48 51.43 97.60
C ARG A 77 5.82 51.93 98.14
N LEU A 78 6.00 53.25 98.16
CA LEU A 78 7.06 53.95 98.90
C LEU A 78 6.45 54.80 100.03
N SER A 79 5.90 54.10 101.01
CA SER A 79 5.46 54.57 102.33
C SER A 79 4.93 53.32 103.04
N SER A 80 5.61 52.68 104.01
CA SER A 80 6.70 53.11 104.88
C SER A 80 7.70 51.96 105.13
N ARG A 81 8.97 52.11 104.73
CA ARG A 81 10.04 51.13 105.07
C ARG A 81 10.80 51.56 106.31
N SER A 82 11.29 50.59 107.09
CA SER A 82 12.10 50.86 108.29
C SER A 82 13.50 51.36 107.92
N VAL A 83 14.07 52.26 108.73
CA VAL A 83 15.39 52.87 108.49
C VAL A 83 16.52 51.83 108.35
N LYS A 84 16.42 50.68 109.05
CA LYS A 84 17.37 49.57 108.88
C LYS A 84 17.25 48.87 107.51
N GLU A 85 16.03 48.75 107.00
CA GLU A 85 15.74 48.08 105.72
C GLU A 85 16.21 48.95 104.55
N GLN A 86 16.03 50.27 104.63
CA GLN A 86 16.56 51.23 103.65
C GLN A 86 18.09 51.13 103.56
N ARG A 87 18.81 51.12 104.68
CA ARG A 87 20.28 50.95 104.67
C ARG A 87 20.73 49.62 104.08
N TYR A 88 20.06 48.50 104.41
CA TYR A 88 20.41 47.20 103.82
C TYR A 88 20.18 47.17 102.29
N VAL A 89 19.11 47.82 101.80
CA VAL A 89 18.86 47.98 100.36
C VAL A 89 19.91 48.91 99.72
N GLU A 90 20.30 49.99 100.38
CA GLU A 90 21.36 50.90 99.91
C GLU A 90 22.72 50.21 99.85
N ASP A 91 23.09 49.43 100.87
CA ASP A 91 24.34 48.65 100.93
C ASP A 91 24.37 47.52 99.88
N THR A 92 23.26 46.79 99.68
CA THR A 92 23.19 45.76 98.63
C THR A 92 23.20 46.39 97.23
N VAL A 93 22.51 47.50 97.01
CA VAL A 93 22.59 48.25 95.74
C VAL A 93 23.98 48.86 95.53
N ALA A 94 24.67 49.31 96.60
CA ALA A 94 26.04 49.78 96.53
C ALA A 94 27.01 48.63 96.19
N ALA A 95 26.87 47.45 96.81
CA ALA A 95 27.67 46.28 96.52
C ALA A 95 27.46 45.75 95.08
N ILE A 96 26.21 45.71 94.61
CA ILE A 96 25.89 45.39 93.20
C ILE A 96 26.54 46.41 92.28
N ARG A 97 26.37 47.72 92.55
CA ARG A 97 27.01 48.79 91.76
C ARG A 97 28.53 48.67 91.75
N LEU A 98 29.16 48.34 92.88
CA LEU A 98 30.61 48.13 92.98
C LEU A 98 31.04 46.96 92.09
N ARG A 99 30.34 45.83 92.16
CA ARG A 99 30.63 44.63 91.36
C ARG A 99 30.39 44.84 89.86
N THR A 100 29.37 45.61 89.47
CA THR A 100 29.12 45.95 88.05
C THR A 100 30.02 47.06 87.50
N ARG A 101 30.71 47.83 88.37
CA ARG A 101 31.68 48.86 87.98
C ARG A 101 33.13 48.36 88.04
N HIS A 102 33.36 47.20 88.66
CA HIS A 102 34.67 46.55 88.65
C HIS A 102 34.88 45.85 87.30
N HIS A 103 35.34 46.61 86.31
CA HIS A 103 35.90 46.04 85.08
C HIS A 103 37.22 45.36 85.43
N ASP A 104 37.26 44.03 85.38
CA ASP A 104 38.50 43.27 85.34
C ASP A 104 39.03 43.29 83.90
N PRO A 105 40.19 43.93 83.61
CA PRO A 105 40.74 44.00 82.27
C PRO A 105 41.00 42.63 81.63
N TYR A 106 41.23 41.59 82.45
CA TYR A 106 41.47 40.23 81.97
C TYR A 106 40.18 39.58 81.44
N GLU A 107 39.05 39.73 82.14
CA GLU A 107 37.76 39.23 81.65
C GLU A 107 37.31 39.93 80.37
N GLU A 108 37.59 41.24 80.24
CA GLU A 108 37.24 41.99 79.03
C GLU A 108 38.09 41.56 77.84
N TRP A 109 39.41 41.45 78.04
CA TRP A 109 40.32 40.89 77.04
C TRP A 109 39.90 39.48 76.61
N GLU A 110 39.58 38.59 77.54
CA GLU A 110 39.14 37.22 77.22
C GLU A 110 37.80 37.21 76.46
N ARG A 111 36.90 38.16 76.76
CA ARG A 111 35.60 38.33 76.08
C ARG A 111 35.78 38.91 74.67
N GLU A 112 36.73 39.80 74.45
CA GLU A 112 37.10 40.30 73.11
C GLU A 112 37.80 39.23 72.28
N MET A 113 38.78 38.53 72.85
CA MET A 113 39.48 37.42 72.18
C MET A 113 38.52 36.30 71.74
N ARG A 114 37.50 35.97 72.54
CA ARG A 114 36.43 35.03 72.11
C ARG A 114 35.56 35.59 70.98
N LYS A 115 35.26 36.89 70.97
CA LYS A 115 34.48 37.52 69.87
C LYS A 115 35.30 37.57 68.58
N ASP A 116 36.60 37.79 68.67
CA ASP A 116 37.49 37.93 67.51
C ASP A 116 37.90 36.59 66.94
N SER A 117 38.12 35.56 67.77
CA SER A 117 38.28 34.19 67.29
C SER A 117 37.00 33.69 66.60
N LEU A 118 35.81 33.96 67.16
CA LEU A 118 34.53 33.61 66.52
C LEU A 118 34.30 34.37 65.20
N ARG A 119 34.63 35.67 65.14
CA ARG A 119 34.57 36.46 63.90
C ARG A 119 35.52 35.92 62.83
N THR A 120 36.75 35.58 63.23
CA THR A 120 37.77 35.02 62.33
C THR A 120 37.35 33.64 61.82
N ALA A 121 36.90 32.74 62.70
CA ALA A 121 36.42 31.42 62.33
C ALA A 121 35.20 31.46 61.39
N ARG A 122 34.25 32.39 61.61
CA ARG A 122 33.11 32.60 60.69
C ARG A 122 33.56 33.11 59.33
N LYS A 123 34.53 34.04 59.29
CA LYS A 123 35.11 34.53 58.03
C LYS A 123 35.82 33.40 57.28
N GLU A 124 36.71 32.66 57.93
CA GLU A 124 37.41 31.51 57.33
C GLU A 124 36.44 30.43 56.83
N HIS A 125 35.36 30.16 57.57
CA HIS A 125 34.33 29.22 57.12
C HIS A 125 33.63 29.72 55.86
N GLY A 126 33.23 31.00 55.81
CA GLY A 126 32.65 31.63 54.62
C GLY A 126 33.62 31.60 53.42
N ASP A 127 34.88 31.95 53.64
CA ASP A 127 35.92 31.94 52.60
C ASP A 127 36.15 30.50 52.07
N ARG A 128 36.26 29.49 52.94
CA ARG A 128 36.37 28.07 52.55
C ARG A 128 35.14 27.58 51.80
N GLN A 129 33.93 27.92 52.24
CA GLN A 129 32.68 27.52 51.59
C GLN A 129 32.55 28.16 50.20
N THR A 130 32.91 29.44 50.06
CA THR A 130 32.91 30.15 48.77
C THR A 130 33.94 29.56 47.80
N GLN A 131 35.15 29.24 48.28
CA GLN A 131 36.17 28.55 47.48
C GLN A 131 35.75 27.13 47.05
N PHE A 132 35.02 26.41 47.90
CA PHE A 132 34.50 25.08 47.57
C PHE A 132 33.41 25.17 46.49
N GLN A 133 32.46 26.10 46.62
CA GLN A 133 31.43 26.35 45.61
C GLN A 133 32.02 26.81 44.27
N ALA A 134 33.00 27.70 44.28
CA ALA A 134 33.71 28.14 43.08
C ALA A 134 34.38 26.95 42.36
N LYS A 135 35.10 26.09 43.09
CA LYS A 135 35.72 24.88 42.53
C LYS A 135 34.69 23.90 41.95
N GLN A 136 33.53 23.73 42.57
CA GLN A 136 32.46 22.89 42.01
C GLN A 136 31.87 23.50 40.73
N ALA A 137 31.63 24.81 40.69
CA ALA A 137 31.14 25.50 39.51
C ALA A 137 32.14 25.43 38.33
N ASP A 138 33.45 25.57 38.61
CA ASP A 138 34.51 25.41 37.61
C ASP A 138 34.54 23.98 37.04
N LEU A 139 34.44 22.95 37.89
CA LEU A 139 34.41 21.55 37.45
C LEU A 139 33.16 21.23 36.61
N GLN A 140 31.97 21.71 37.02
CA GLN A 140 30.74 21.56 36.25
C GLN A 140 30.84 22.27 34.89
N THR A 141 31.41 23.49 34.86
CA THR A 141 31.62 24.24 33.63
C THR A 141 32.60 23.53 32.68
N GLN A 142 33.64 22.88 33.21
CA GLN A 142 34.60 22.10 32.41
C GLN A 142 33.96 20.84 31.82
N GLU A 143 33.21 20.08 32.63
CA GLU A 143 32.54 18.87 32.13
C GLU A 143 31.44 19.20 31.12
N GLN A 144 30.69 20.29 31.34
CA GLN A 144 29.68 20.73 30.37
C GLN A 144 30.31 21.12 29.03
N ARG A 145 31.41 21.90 29.04
CA ARG A 145 32.18 22.19 27.80
C ARG A 145 32.70 20.91 27.12
N ARG A 146 33.07 19.89 27.90
CA ARG A 146 33.51 18.59 27.35
C ARG A 146 32.35 17.89 26.63
N LEU A 147 31.19 17.81 27.28
CA LEU A 147 29.97 17.22 26.70
C LEU A 147 29.49 17.99 25.46
N ASP A 148 29.47 19.32 25.52
CA ASP A 148 29.11 20.17 24.37
C ASP A 148 30.05 19.92 23.18
N SER A 149 31.36 19.81 23.43
CA SER A 149 32.35 19.52 22.37
C SER A 149 32.17 18.14 21.72
N ILE A 150 31.72 17.13 22.49
CA ILE A 150 31.42 15.79 21.99
C ILE A 150 30.12 15.81 21.19
N HIS A 151 29.09 16.51 21.68
CA HIS A 151 27.82 16.65 20.98
C HIS A 151 27.97 17.43 19.66
N GLU A 152 28.79 18.48 19.62
CA GLU A 152 29.15 19.16 18.36
C GLU A 152 29.85 18.24 17.36
N GLN A 153 30.76 17.37 17.80
CA GLN A 153 31.41 16.38 16.93
C GLN A 153 30.40 15.39 16.37
N GLN A 154 29.56 14.80 17.22
CA GLN A 154 28.50 13.87 16.81
C GLN A 154 27.49 14.52 15.84
N GLN A 155 27.09 15.77 16.07
CA GLN A 155 26.23 16.50 15.15
C GLN A 155 26.88 16.67 13.77
N ARG A 156 28.17 17.03 13.72
CA ARG A 156 28.92 17.17 12.45
C ARG A 156 29.06 15.83 11.72
N GLU A 157 29.27 14.73 12.43
CA GLU A 157 29.29 13.38 11.84
C GLU A 157 27.93 13.01 11.24
N VAL A 158 26.84 13.26 11.97
CA VAL A 158 25.47 13.01 11.51
C VAL A 158 25.12 13.88 10.29
N THR A 159 25.45 15.17 10.28
CA THR A 159 25.20 16.04 9.11
C THR A 159 25.99 15.57 7.89
N ASN A 160 27.27 15.23 8.05
CA ASN A 160 28.10 14.72 6.95
C ASN A 160 27.56 13.39 6.39
N PHE A 161 27.05 12.51 7.25
CA PHE A 161 26.44 11.25 6.84
C PHE A 161 25.11 11.46 6.07
N LEU A 162 24.26 12.38 6.55
CA LEU A 162 23.01 12.75 5.88
C LEU A 162 23.26 13.42 4.52
N GLU A 163 24.27 14.29 4.41
CA GLU A 163 24.68 14.88 3.13
C GLU A 163 25.18 13.83 2.14
N LYS A 164 25.99 12.86 2.61
CA LYS A 164 26.45 11.74 1.78
C LYS A 164 25.30 10.88 1.27
N LEU A 165 24.33 10.54 2.13
CA LEU A 165 23.11 9.82 1.72
C LEU A 165 22.30 10.63 0.70
N ARG A 166 22.13 11.93 0.91
CA ARG A 166 21.43 12.83 -0.02
C ARG A 166 22.10 12.88 -1.39
N LEU A 167 23.44 12.89 -1.44
CA LEU A 167 24.19 12.83 -2.70
C LEU A 167 23.97 11.50 -3.43
N GLN A 168 24.05 10.37 -2.72
CA GLN A 168 23.77 9.04 -3.28
C GLN A 168 22.33 8.90 -3.78
N GLN A 169 21.36 9.48 -3.09
CA GLN A 169 19.97 9.54 -3.54
C GLN A 169 19.85 10.36 -4.84
N GLN A 170 20.49 11.54 -4.92
CA GLN A 170 20.48 12.35 -6.14
C GLN A 170 21.14 11.64 -7.33
N GLU A 171 22.26 10.92 -7.12
CA GLU A 171 22.89 10.12 -8.17
C GLU A 171 21.99 8.97 -8.66
N THR A 172 21.33 8.26 -7.74
CA THR A 172 20.45 7.13 -8.09
C THR A 172 19.17 7.62 -8.77
N GLU A 173 18.56 8.71 -8.31
CA GLU A 173 17.46 9.39 -9.00
C GLU A 173 17.87 9.90 -10.39
N GLY A 174 19.09 10.44 -10.54
CA GLY A 174 19.65 10.87 -11.82
C GLY A 174 19.77 9.71 -12.80
N LYS A 175 20.46 8.63 -12.40
CA LYS A 175 20.59 7.38 -13.18
C LYS A 175 19.23 6.80 -13.57
N LEU A 176 18.25 6.83 -12.66
CA LEU A 176 16.89 6.35 -12.92
C LEU A 176 16.16 7.25 -13.94
N ARG A 177 16.25 8.58 -13.82
CA ARG A 177 15.66 9.54 -14.77
C ARG A 177 16.25 9.41 -16.16
N ASP A 178 17.56 9.23 -16.28
CA ASP A 178 18.21 9.07 -17.59
C ASP A 178 17.91 7.71 -18.22
N ALA A 179 17.85 6.63 -17.43
CA ALA A 179 17.33 5.35 -17.90
C ALA A 179 15.86 5.44 -18.36
N TRP A 180 15.04 6.23 -17.66
CA TRP A 180 13.64 6.47 -18.03
C TRP A 180 13.52 7.27 -19.33
N ARG A 181 14.28 8.35 -19.49
CA ARG A 181 14.38 9.12 -20.74
C ARG A 181 14.83 8.27 -21.93
N LEU A 182 15.82 7.38 -21.72
CA LEU A 182 16.31 6.50 -22.77
C LEU A 182 15.23 5.50 -23.21
N ARG A 183 14.50 4.92 -22.25
CA ARG A 183 13.34 4.05 -22.52
C ARG A 183 12.20 4.79 -23.21
N ASP A 184 11.88 6.00 -22.75
CA ASP A 184 10.81 6.81 -23.35
C ASP A 184 11.17 7.19 -24.80
N LYS A 185 12.42 7.57 -25.07
CA LYS A 185 12.90 7.80 -26.44
C LYS A 185 12.75 6.56 -27.33
N VAL A 186 13.20 5.38 -26.87
CA VAL A 186 13.01 4.11 -27.59
C VAL A 186 11.53 3.77 -27.80
N LEU A 187 10.67 4.11 -26.84
CA LEU A 187 9.22 3.96 -26.97
C LEU A 187 8.65 4.90 -28.05
N TRP A 188 9.06 6.17 -28.07
CA TRP A 188 8.69 7.14 -29.09
C TRP A 188 9.17 6.72 -30.47
N ASP A 189 10.43 6.30 -30.62
CA ASP A 189 10.98 5.77 -31.88
C ASP A 189 10.17 4.53 -32.36
N ARG A 190 9.75 3.64 -31.44
CA ARG A 190 8.88 2.49 -31.75
C ARG A 190 7.44 2.89 -32.09
N ILE A 191 6.94 3.98 -31.53
CA ILE A 191 5.62 4.54 -31.84
C ILE A 191 5.65 5.24 -33.21
N GLU A 192 6.68 6.03 -33.52
CA GLU A 192 6.83 6.71 -34.81
C GLU A 192 7.02 5.72 -35.96
N THR A 193 7.89 4.72 -35.79
CA THR A 193 8.04 3.62 -36.76
C THR A 193 6.74 2.83 -36.91
N GLY A 194 6.00 2.58 -35.83
CA GLY A 194 4.67 1.97 -35.87
C GLY A 194 3.63 2.82 -36.62
N ILE A 195 3.60 4.13 -36.38
CA ILE A 195 2.73 5.08 -37.09
C ILE A 195 3.08 5.14 -38.57
N LYS A 196 4.38 5.17 -38.91
CA LYS A 196 4.85 5.17 -40.30
C LYS A 196 4.44 3.88 -41.01
N LEU A 197 4.67 2.72 -40.39
CA LEU A 197 4.22 1.43 -40.94
C LEU A 197 2.70 1.32 -41.07
N ASP A 198 1.91 1.92 -40.16
CA ASP A 198 0.44 1.97 -40.27
C ASP A 198 -0.04 2.97 -41.33
N GLN A 199 0.69 4.08 -41.57
CA GLN A 199 0.45 5.02 -42.66
C GLN A 199 0.80 4.38 -44.01
N ASP A 200 1.96 3.73 -44.12
CA ASP A 200 2.41 3.01 -45.32
C ASP A 200 1.46 1.84 -45.63
N LYS A 201 0.98 1.10 -44.63
CA LYS A 201 -0.06 0.06 -44.80
C LYS A 201 -1.44 0.64 -45.14
N ALA A 202 -1.76 1.85 -44.70
CA ALA A 202 -3.01 2.52 -45.10
C ALA A 202 -2.93 3.00 -46.55
N HIS A 203 -1.78 3.52 -47.00
CA HIS A 203 -1.50 3.85 -48.39
C HIS A 203 -1.51 2.60 -49.27
N ALA A 204 -0.77 1.55 -48.90
CA ALA A 204 -0.76 0.29 -49.62
C ALA A 204 -2.16 -0.33 -49.71
N LYS A 205 -2.98 -0.29 -48.65
CA LYS A 205 -4.38 -0.75 -48.71
C LYS A 205 -5.28 0.12 -49.55
N PHE A 206 -5.05 1.43 -49.62
CA PHE A 206 -5.79 2.33 -50.51
C PHE A 206 -5.43 2.07 -51.99
N GLU A 207 -4.16 1.78 -52.28
CA GLU A 207 -3.72 1.35 -53.61
C GLU A 207 -4.18 -0.07 -53.96
N GLU A 208 -4.14 -1.01 -53.02
CA GLU A 208 -4.69 -2.36 -53.18
C GLU A 208 -6.21 -2.32 -53.35
N GLU A 209 -6.96 -1.51 -52.61
CA GLU A 209 -8.41 -1.36 -52.77
C GLU A 209 -8.76 -0.72 -54.12
N ARG A 210 -7.97 0.25 -54.60
CA ARG A 210 -8.08 0.74 -55.98
C ARG A 210 -7.82 -0.35 -57.01
N ARG A 211 -6.73 -1.11 -56.86
CA ARG A 211 -6.40 -2.25 -57.74
C ARG A 211 -7.44 -3.36 -57.66
N LEU A 212 -8.05 -3.59 -56.49
CA LEU A 212 -9.10 -4.59 -56.31
C LEU A 212 -10.39 -4.16 -57.01
N ARG A 213 -10.78 -2.88 -56.94
CA ARG A 213 -11.94 -2.36 -57.70
C ARG A 213 -11.71 -2.44 -59.21
N GLU A 214 -10.50 -2.10 -59.68
CA GLU A 214 -10.09 -2.23 -61.09
C GLU A 214 -9.98 -3.72 -61.54
N ALA A 215 -9.69 -4.65 -60.62
CA ALA A 215 -9.65 -6.10 -60.89
C ALA A 215 -11.02 -6.80 -60.73
N GLU A 216 -11.91 -6.29 -59.88
CA GLU A 216 -13.28 -6.78 -59.67
C GLU A 216 -14.17 -6.45 -60.87
N GLU A 217 -13.95 -5.29 -61.51
CA GLU A 217 -14.58 -4.94 -62.78
C GLU A 217 -14.13 -5.85 -63.95
N LYS A 218 -12.89 -6.36 -63.92
CA LYS A 218 -12.41 -7.39 -64.85
C LYS A 218 -12.94 -8.79 -64.51
N ARG A 219 -12.90 -9.20 -63.23
CA ARG A 219 -13.43 -10.49 -62.78
C ARG A 219 -14.93 -10.65 -63.05
N ARG A 220 -15.73 -9.58 -62.96
CA ARG A 220 -17.16 -9.61 -63.36
C ARG A 220 -17.38 -9.95 -64.84
N ARG A 221 -16.37 -9.85 -65.70
CA ARG A 221 -16.43 -10.24 -67.11
C ARG A 221 -15.92 -11.68 -67.35
N GLU A 222 -15.02 -12.18 -66.51
CA GLU A 222 -14.49 -13.56 -66.59
C GLU A 222 -15.38 -14.59 -65.86
N GLU A 223 -16.16 -14.16 -64.86
CA GLU A 223 -17.05 -15.05 -64.08
C GLU A 223 -18.33 -15.44 -64.84
N GLU A 224 -18.64 -14.74 -65.94
CA GLU A 224 -19.76 -15.05 -66.84
C GLU A 224 -19.41 -16.18 -67.83
N GLU A 225 -18.15 -16.27 -68.29
CA GLU A 225 -17.67 -17.36 -69.15
C GLU A 225 -17.40 -18.67 -68.38
N ARG A 226 -16.90 -18.61 -67.14
CA ARG A 226 -16.59 -19.83 -66.35
C ARG A 226 -17.82 -20.67 -65.98
N ARG A 227 -19.03 -20.09 -65.93
CA ARG A 227 -20.26 -20.84 -65.59
C ARG A 227 -20.69 -21.84 -66.67
N GLN A 228 -20.23 -21.70 -67.92
CA GLN A 228 -20.56 -22.64 -69.00
C GLN A 228 -19.60 -23.84 -69.09
N ALA A 229 -18.46 -23.82 -68.38
CA ALA A 229 -17.47 -24.90 -68.39
C ALA A 229 -17.68 -25.95 -67.28
N GLU A 230 -18.41 -25.62 -66.22
CA GLU A 230 -18.58 -26.47 -65.04
C GLU A 230 -19.75 -27.46 -65.18
N GLU A 231 -20.76 -27.13 -65.99
CA GLU A 231 -21.92 -28.00 -66.26
C GLU A 231 -21.57 -29.23 -67.12
N ARG A 232 -20.45 -29.18 -67.85
CA ARG A 232 -19.95 -30.31 -68.68
C ARG A 232 -19.10 -31.34 -67.92
N LYS A 233 -18.62 -31.02 -66.71
CA LYS A 233 -17.83 -31.97 -65.88
C LYS A 233 -18.67 -32.76 -64.87
N ARG A 234 -19.95 -32.42 -64.73
CA ARG A 234 -20.86 -32.99 -63.72
C ARG A 234 -21.60 -34.26 -64.17
N LYS A 235 -21.29 -34.82 -65.35
CA LYS A 235 -21.94 -36.01 -65.93
C LYS A 235 -21.00 -37.19 -66.20
N GLU A 236 -19.73 -37.11 -65.80
CA GLU A 236 -18.72 -38.13 -66.10
C GLU A 236 -18.11 -38.79 -64.84
N GLU A 237 -18.43 -38.28 -63.64
CA GLU A 237 -17.93 -38.84 -62.36
C GLU A 237 -18.95 -39.76 -61.65
N GLU A 238 -20.21 -39.80 -62.13
CA GLU A 238 -21.30 -40.53 -61.48
C GLU A 238 -21.31 -42.04 -61.85
N GLU A 239 -20.71 -42.42 -62.97
CA GLU A 239 -20.71 -43.81 -63.45
C GLU A 239 -19.50 -44.64 -62.94
N ARG A 240 -18.43 -43.99 -62.47
CA ARG A 240 -17.21 -44.70 -62.00
C ARG A 240 -17.24 -45.11 -60.52
N LYS A 241 -18.21 -44.64 -59.73
CA LYS A 241 -18.34 -44.95 -58.29
C LYS A 241 -19.26 -46.13 -57.96
N ARG A 242 -20.03 -46.65 -58.92
CA ARG A 242 -21.01 -47.75 -58.70
C ARG A 242 -20.44 -49.18 -58.81
N ARG A 243 -19.13 -49.38 -58.92
CA ARG A 243 -18.50 -50.71 -59.06
C ARG A 243 -17.44 -51.08 -58.02
N GLU A 244 -17.14 -50.19 -57.07
CA GLU A 244 -16.22 -50.47 -55.95
C GLU A 244 -16.94 -50.65 -54.59
N GLU A 245 -18.24 -50.31 -54.50
CA GLU A 245 -18.99 -50.35 -53.23
C GLU A 245 -19.51 -51.74 -52.83
N GLU A 246 -19.53 -52.73 -53.71
CA GLU A 246 -20.23 -54.00 -53.45
C GLU A 246 -19.35 -55.12 -52.85
N GLU A 247 -18.06 -55.22 -53.22
CA GLU A 247 -17.14 -56.22 -52.62
C GLU A 247 -16.60 -55.80 -51.25
N ALA A 248 -16.45 -54.50 -50.99
CA ALA A 248 -16.03 -54.00 -49.67
C ALA A 248 -17.09 -54.22 -48.57
N ARG A 249 -18.34 -54.54 -48.94
CA ARG A 249 -19.47 -54.62 -48.01
C ARG A 249 -19.49 -55.90 -47.17
N LYS A 250 -18.89 -57.01 -47.64
CA LYS A 250 -18.93 -58.31 -46.96
C LYS A 250 -17.73 -58.63 -46.05
N LYS A 251 -16.66 -57.84 -46.07
CA LYS A 251 -15.55 -57.96 -45.09
C LYS A 251 -15.66 -57.01 -43.90
N LYS A 252 -16.41 -55.91 -44.03
CA LYS A 252 -16.68 -54.98 -42.92
C LYS A 252 -17.67 -55.53 -41.89
N GLU A 253 -18.63 -56.33 -42.32
CA GLU A 253 -19.78 -56.78 -41.51
C GLU A 253 -19.38 -57.70 -40.32
N GLU A 254 -18.23 -58.37 -40.38
CA GLU A 254 -17.73 -59.24 -39.29
C GLU A 254 -16.80 -58.48 -38.31
N GLU A 255 -15.99 -57.54 -38.81
CA GLU A 255 -15.15 -56.65 -37.99
C GLU A 255 -16.01 -55.64 -37.21
N GLU A 256 -17.03 -55.09 -37.87
CA GLU A 256 -18.01 -54.15 -37.30
C GLU A 256 -18.77 -54.76 -36.13
N ARG A 257 -19.00 -56.09 -36.09
CA ARG A 257 -19.69 -56.74 -34.97
C ARG A 257 -18.84 -56.80 -33.70
N ARG A 258 -17.52 -57.00 -33.81
CA ARG A 258 -16.59 -56.94 -32.66
C ARG A 258 -16.32 -55.51 -32.22
N GLU A 259 -16.13 -54.59 -33.17
CA GLU A 259 -16.03 -53.15 -32.85
C GLU A 259 -17.30 -52.62 -32.19
N ARG A 260 -18.49 -53.11 -32.56
CA ARG A 260 -19.77 -52.67 -31.99
C ARG A 260 -19.97 -53.10 -30.55
N GLU A 261 -19.48 -54.27 -30.13
CA GLU A 261 -19.53 -54.69 -28.72
C GLU A 261 -18.53 -53.90 -27.86
N GLU A 262 -17.31 -53.64 -28.36
CA GLU A 262 -16.33 -52.80 -27.64
C GLU A 262 -16.75 -51.31 -27.63
N ARG A 263 -17.33 -50.82 -28.73
CA ARG A 263 -17.94 -49.48 -28.80
C ARG A 263 -19.17 -49.39 -27.92
N GLU A 264 -20.06 -50.40 -27.84
CA GLU A 264 -21.19 -50.36 -26.90
C GLU A 264 -20.73 -50.42 -25.44
N ALA A 265 -19.67 -51.17 -25.11
CA ALA A 265 -19.10 -51.15 -23.77
C ALA A 265 -18.51 -49.77 -23.43
N LYS A 266 -17.68 -49.20 -24.32
CA LYS A 266 -17.12 -47.85 -24.17
C LYS A 266 -18.19 -46.76 -24.21
N GLU A 267 -19.27 -46.94 -24.98
CA GLU A 267 -20.37 -45.99 -25.10
C GLU A 267 -21.32 -46.09 -23.91
N ARG A 268 -21.53 -47.28 -23.31
CA ARG A 268 -22.25 -47.42 -22.03
C ARG A 268 -21.42 -46.84 -20.90
N GLU A 269 -20.12 -47.12 -20.82
CA GLU A 269 -19.23 -46.51 -19.83
C GLU A 269 -19.11 -44.99 -20.03
N ALA A 270 -19.02 -44.51 -21.28
CA ALA A 270 -19.04 -43.08 -21.59
C ALA A 270 -20.40 -42.44 -21.37
N LYS A 271 -21.53 -43.15 -21.57
CA LYS A 271 -22.88 -42.67 -21.23
C LYS A 271 -23.04 -42.57 -19.72
N GLU A 272 -22.62 -43.58 -18.95
CA GLU A 272 -22.71 -43.57 -17.49
C GLU A 272 -21.75 -42.53 -16.89
N LYS A 273 -20.53 -42.38 -17.42
CA LYS A 273 -19.62 -41.28 -17.08
C LYS A 273 -20.19 -39.92 -17.49
N ALA A 274 -20.79 -39.80 -18.67
CA ALA A 274 -21.42 -38.56 -19.13
C ALA A 274 -22.71 -38.24 -18.36
N GLU A 275 -23.43 -39.23 -17.86
CA GLU A 275 -24.63 -39.07 -17.04
C GLU A 275 -24.26 -38.67 -15.61
N LYS A 276 -23.22 -39.28 -15.03
CA LYS A 276 -22.60 -38.82 -13.79
C LYS A 276 -22.03 -37.40 -13.94
N LEU A 277 -21.31 -37.09 -15.02
CA LEU A 277 -20.84 -35.74 -15.35
C LEU A 277 -21.99 -34.75 -15.59
N LYS A 278 -23.12 -35.17 -16.19
CA LYS A 278 -24.31 -34.33 -16.38
C LYS A 278 -25.05 -34.08 -15.07
N ALA A 279 -25.19 -35.09 -14.21
CA ALA A 279 -25.78 -34.95 -12.89
C ALA A 279 -24.90 -34.06 -11.99
N GLU A 280 -23.58 -34.24 -12.04
CA GLU A 280 -22.60 -33.41 -11.35
C GLU A 280 -22.56 -31.98 -11.92
N ALA A 281 -22.65 -31.80 -13.24
CA ALA A 281 -22.77 -30.48 -13.86
C ALA A 281 -24.11 -29.80 -13.56
N ALA A 282 -25.20 -30.54 -13.45
CA ALA A 282 -26.51 -30.03 -13.02
C ALA A 282 -26.46 -29.59 -11.55
N ALA A 283 -25.86 -30.40 -10.67
CA ALA A 283 -25.63 -30.06 -9.27
C ALA A 283 -24.69 -28.84 -9.11
N ARG A 284 -23.63 -28.74 -9.94
CA ARG A 284 -22.74 -27.56 -10.00
C ARG A 284 -23.48 -26.31 -10.45
N ARG A 285 -24.32 -26.38 -11.49
CA ARG A 285 -25.14 -25.26 -11.97
C ARG A 285 -26.20 -24.83 -10.94
N GLN A 286 -26.83 -25.78 -10.26
CA GLN A 286 -27.72 -25.49 -9.12
C GLN A 286 -26.96 -24.84 -7.95
N SER A 287 -25.68 -25.17 -7.78
CA SER A 287 -24.79 -24.57 -6.76
C SER A 287 -24.06 -23.30 -7.22
N GLY A 288 -24.32 -22.79 -8.43
CA GLY A 288 -23.64 -21.61 -8.99
C GLY A 288 -22.15 -21.77 -9.30
N MET A 289 -21.61 -23.00 -9.29
CA MET A 289 -20.19 -23.26 -9.58
C MET A 289 -19.93 -23.37 -11.08
N THR A 290 -19.29 -22.37 -11.67
CA THR A 290 -18.87 -22.38 -13.09
C THR A 290 -17.58 -23.20 -13.30
N THR A 291 -17.42 -23.80 -14.48
CA THR A 291 -16.16 -24.48 -14.84
C THR A 291 -15.10 -23.48 -15.35
N PRO A 292 -13.80 -23.84 -15.34
CA PRO A 292 -12.76 -23.02 -15.97
C PRO A 292 -13.03 -22.73 -17.45
N GLU A 293 -13.59 -23.69 -18.17
CA GLU A 293 -13.91 -23.59 -19.60
C GLU A 293 -15.10 -22.67 -19.85
N GLU A 294 -16.13 -22.72 -19.00
CA GLU A 294 -17.29 -21.81 -19.05
C GLU A 294 -16.84 -20.35 -18.82
N ASP A 295 -16.06 -20.10 -17.75
CA ASP A 295 -15.50 -18.76 -17.45
C ASP A 295 -14.60 -18.26 -18.60
N TRP A 296 -13.79 -19.14 -19.19
CA TRP A 296 -12.93 -18.81 -20.33
C TRP A 296 -13.75 -18.44 -21.57
N ALA A 297 -14.76 -19.25 -21.92
CA ALA A 297 -15.62 -18.99 -23.06
C ALA A 297 -16.41 -17.68 -22.89
N GLU A 298 -16.87 -17.37 -21.68
CA GLU A 298 -17.52 -16.09 -21.37
C GLU A 298 -16.56 -14.90 -21.54
N ALA A 299 -15.36 -14.97 -20.96
CA ALA A 299 -14.35 -13.91 -21.10
C ALA A 299 -13.96 -13.68 -22.58
N ARG A 300 -13.87 -14.76 -23.38
CA ARG A 300 -13.63 -14.69 -24.83
C ARG A 300 -14.80 -14.08 -25.60
N ARG A 301 -16.05 -14.43 -25.27
CA ARG A 301 -17.27 -13.83 -25.84
C ARG A 301 -17.33 -12.32 -25.56
N ASN A 302 -17.14 -11.93 -24.30
CA ASN A 302 -17.12 -10.53 -23.87
C ASN A 302 -15.98 -9.75 -24.55
N LEU A 303 -14.82 -10.39 -24.75
CA LEU A 303 -13.70 -9.82 -25.52
C LEU A 303 -14.07 -9.59 -27.00
N ASN A 304 -14.78 -10.53 -27.61
CA ASN A 304 -15.24 -10.46 -28.99
C ASN A 304 -16.24 -9.30 -29.16
N VAL A 305 -17.27 -9.22 -28.33
CA VAL A 305 -18.26 -8.13 -28.27
C VAL A 305 -17.57 -6.75 -28.12
N ALA A 306 -16.69 -6.59 -27.13
CA ALA A 306 -16.00 -5.32 -26.89
C ALA A 306 -15.07 -4.88 -28.04
N LYS A 307 -14.58 -5.83 -28.85
CA LYS A 307 -13.82 -5.56 -30.08
C LYS A 307 -14.74 -5.21 -31.26
N THR A 308 -15.75 -6.03 -31.53
CA THR A 308 -16.54 -5.99 -32.77
C THR A 308 -17.66 -4.95 -32.75
N GLN A 309 -18.37 -4.83 -31.62
CA GLN A 309 -19.49 -3.89 -31.42
C GLN A 309 -19.01 -2.56 -30.80
N GLY A 310 -18.03 -2.61 -29.90
CA GLY A 310 -17.42 -1.40 -29.31
C GLY A 310 -16.34 -0.80 -30.20
N THR A 311 -15.10 -1.30 -30.02
CA THR A 311 -13.87 -0.66 -30.53
C THR A 311 -13.84 -0.49 -32.06
N ARG A 312 -14.37 -1.45 -32.82
CA ARG A 312 -14.36 -1.40 -34.30
C ARG A 312 -15.34 -0.37 -34.84
N ILE A 313 -16.59 -0.36 -34.35
CA ILE A 313 -17.62 0.59 -34.79
C ILE A 313 -17.23 2.02 -34.41
N ALA A 314 -16.82 2.24 -33.15
CA ALA A 314 -16.39 3.57 -32.68
C ALA A 314 -15.14 4.12 -33.40
N LYS A 315 -14.38 3.30 -34.12
CA LYS A 315 -13.23 3.72 -34.94
C LYS A 315 -13.56 3.90 -36.43
N ALA A 316 -14.68 3.35 -36.90
CA ALA A 316 -15.10 3.45 -38.30
C ALA A 316 -15.68 4.82 -38.61
N ASP A 317 -16.56 5.34 -37.74
CA ASP A 317 -17.06 6.72 -37.85
C ASP A 317 -16.04 7.74 -37.32
N LYS A 318 -15.89 8.85 -38.06
CA LYS A 318 -15.00 9.97 -37.74
C LYS A 318 -15.44 10.72 -36.48
N ALA A 319 -16.74 10.90 -36.25
CA ALA A 319 -17.24 11.63 -35.08
C ALA A 319 -17.04 10.79 -33.80
N MET A 320 -17.49 9.54 -33.79
CA MET A 320 -17.25 8.58 -32.71
C MET A 320 -15.74 8.40 -32.41
N LYS A 321 -14.90 8.31 -33.44
CA LYS A 321 -13.44 8.18 -33.30
C LYS A 321 -12.83 9.40 -32.60
N SER A 322 -13.31 10.60 -32.90
CA SER A 322 -12.88 11.83 -32.23
C SER A 322 -13.22 11.81 -30.73
N MET A 323 -14.46 11.47 -30.38
CA MET A 323 -14.92 11.33 -28.99
C MET A 323 -14.10 10.27 -28.22
N TYR A 324 -13.92 9.08 -28.81
CA TYR A 324 -13.11 8.01 -28.23
C TYR A 324 -11.65 8.43 -28.00
N LEU A 325 -11.01 9.10 -28.97
CA LEU A 325 -9.63 9.58 -28.82
C LEU A 325 -9.52 10.71 -27.79
N GLY A 326 -10.54 11.58 -27.70
CA GLY A 326 -10.67 12.61 -26.66
C GLY A 326 -10.69 11.99 -25.26
N GLY A 327 -11.68 11.14 -24.98
CA GLY A 327 -11.80 10.47 -23.68
C GLY A 327 -10.57 9.62 -23.34
N ARG A 328 -10.00 8.87 -24.30
CA ARG A 328 -8.77 8.09 -24.08
C ARG A 328 -7.60 8.95 -23.60
N ARG A 329 -7.42 10.14 -24.18
CA ARG A 329 -6.35 11.09 -23.77
C ARG A 329 -6.55 11.65 -22.36
N GLN A 330 -7.78 11.67 -21.85
CA GLN A 330 -8.07 12.09 -20.48
C GLN A 330 -7.93 10.93 -19.47
N ILE A 331 -8.34 9.71 -19.85
CA ILE A 331 -8.27 8.52 -18.99
C ILE A 331 -6.83 8.12 -18.63
N VAL A 332 -5.93 8.05 -19.61
CA VAL A 332 -4.58 7.48 -19.39
C VAL A 332 -3.76 8.29 -18.37
N PRO A 333 -3.65 9.64 -18.47
CA PRO A 333 -2.93 10.43 -17.47
C PRO A 333 -3.55 10.37 -16.07
N LYS A 334 -4.87 10.12 -15.96
CA LYS A 334 -5.56 10.04 -14.66
C LYS A 334 -5.18 8.79 -13.87
N ILE A 335 -4.99 7.66 -14.55
CA ILE A 335 -4.47 6.44 -13.92
C ILE A 335 -3.00 6.59 -13.52
N GLY A 336 -2.19 7.31 -14.32
CA GLY A 336 -0.82 7.68 -13.96
C GLY A 336 -0.69 8.70 -12.81
N GLN A 337 -1.81 9.27 -12.33
CA GLN A 337 -1.85 10.22 -11.20
C GLN A 337 -2.30 9.54 -9.89
N VAL A 338 -2.41 8.21 -9.86
CA VAL A 338 -2.88 7.46 -8.69
C VAL A 338 -1.79 7.37 -7.63
N THR A 339 -1.95 8.15 -6.57
CA THR A 339 -1.06 8.18 -5.39
C THR A 339 -1.66 7.40 -4.22
N ASN A 340 -0.82 6.99 -3.27
CA ASN A 340 -1.27 6.33 -2.03
C ASN A 340 -1.85 7.34 -1.01
N ASP A 341 -2.92 8.02 -1.40
CA ASP A 341 -3.65 9.01 -0.60
C ASP A 341 -5.17 8.84 -0.83
N PRO A 342 -5.99 8.64 0.22
CA PRO A 342 -7.44 8.42 0.09
C PRO A 342 -8.19 9.52 -0.66
N GLU A 343 -7.83 10.80 -0.46
CA GLU A 343 -8.47 11.91 -1.17
C GLU A 343 -8.16 11.86 -2.67
N SER A 344 -6.88 11.65 -3.02
CA SER A 344 -6.44 11.48 -4.40
C SER A 344 -7.10 10.29 -5.09
N ILE A 345 -7.22 9.13 -4.41
CA ILE A 345 -7.93 7.94 -4.90
C ILE A 345 -9.39 8.27 -5.23
N ASN A 346 -10.11 8.93 -4.31
CA ASN A 346 -11.51 9.29 -4.50
C ASN A 346 -11.68 10.35 -5.61
N ARG A 347 -10.78 11.33 -5.67
CA ARG A 347 -10.73 12.37 -6.71
C ARG A 347 -10.48 11.77 -8.10
N VAL A 348 -9.50 10.88 -8.25
CA VAL A 348 -9.20 10.22 -9.53
C VAL A 348 -10.35 9.32 -9.95
N SER A 349 -10.91 8.55 -9.02
CA SER A 349 -12.08 7.69 -9.27
C SER A 349 -13.28 8.53 -9.78
N SER A 350 -13.60 9.63 -9.12
CA SER A 350 -14.68 10.55 -9.51
C SER A 350 -14.43 11.19 -10.88
N GLN A 351 -13.19 11.60 -11.16
CA GLN A 351 -12.80 12.16 -12.47
C GLN A 351 -12.91 11.12 -13.59
N LEU A 352 -12.52 9.87 -13.35
CA LEU A 352 -12.68 8.78 -14.32
C LEU A 352 -14.18 8.52 -14.61
N VAL A 353 -15.02 8.45 -13.58
CA VAL A 353 -16.48 8.29 -13.76
C VAL A 353 -17.07 9.46 -14.55
N GLN A 354 -16.69 10.71 -14.26
CA GLN A 354 -17.15 11.89 -15.02
C GLN A 354 -16.71 11.88 -16.49
N ILE A 355 -15.53 11.35 -16.81
CA ILE A 355 -15.04 11.21 -18.19
C ILE A 355 -15.84 10.16 -18.97
N LEU A 356 -16.28 9.07 -18.32
CA LEU A 356 -17.04 7.99 -18.97
C LEU A 356 -18.56 8.18 -18.92
N VAL A 357 -19.08 8.96 -17.97
CA VAL A 357 -20.50 9.30 -17.81
C VAL A 357 -20.62 10.83 -17.68
N PRO A 358 -20.58 11.57 -18.80
CA PRO A 358 -20.66 13.02 -18.78
C PRO A 358 -22.04 13.52 -18.34
N ALA A 359 -22.08 14.57 -17.52
CA ALA A 359 -23.33 15.20 -17.08
C ALA A 359 -24.19 15.76 -18.23
N LEU A 360 -23.58 16.02 -19.39
CA LEU A 360 -24.25 16.58 -20.58
C LEU A 360 -24.93 15.51 -21.46
N GLY A 361 -24.85 14.23 -21.10
CA GLY A 361 -25.47 13.12 -21.83
C GLY A 361 -24.57 11.89 -21.95
N ALA A 362 -25.19 10.71 -22.05
CA ALA A 362 -24.47 9.46 -22.23
C ALA A 362 -23.85 9.33 -23.64
N TYR A 363 -22.66 8.73 -23.72
CA TYR A 363 -22.06 8.39 -25.02
C TYR A 363 -22.90 7.35 -25.76
N ALA A 364 -22.84 7.39 -27.11
CA ALA A 364 -23.34 6.30 -27.94
C ALA A 364 -22.70 4.95 -27.51
N PRO A 365 -23.46 3.84 -27.44
CA PRO A 365 -22.96 2.57 -26.87
C PRO A 365 -21.61 2.09 -27.42
N PRO A 366 -21.31 2.15 -28.74
CA PRO A 366 -20.00 1.77 -29.27
C PRO A 366 -18.84 2.58 -28.69
N VAL A 367 -19.04 3.90 -28.50
CA VAL A 367 -18.04 4.82 -27.93
C VAL A 367 -17.83 4.51 -26.46
N TYR A 368 -18.90 4.29 -25.71
CA TYR A 368 -18.83 3.89 -24.30
C TYR A 368 -18.04 2.58 -24.11
N THR A 369 -18.39 1.52 -24.83
CA THR A 369 -17.66 0.23 -24.77
C THR A 369 -16.19 0.37 -25.23
N ALA A 370 -15.89 1.27 -26.17
CA ALA A 370 -14.52 1.58 -26.57
C ALA A 370 -13.73 2.34 -25.48
N LEU A 371 -14.37 3.25 -24.75
CA LEU A 371 -13.80 3.96 -23.60
C LEU A 371 -13.58 3.03 -22.40
N LEU A 372 -14.54 2.15 -22.06
CA LEU A 372 -14.35 1.06 -21.10
C LEU A 372 -13.16 0.17 -21.49
N SER A 373 -13.04 -0.17 -22.78
CA SER A 373 -11.90 -0.92 -23.33
C SER A 373 -10.57 -0.15 -23.31
N ALA A 374 -10.59 1.18 -23.16
CA ALA A 374 -9.40 2.01 -22.96
C ALA A 374 -9.03 2.11 -21.47
N LEU A 375 -10.01 2.30 -20.60
CA LEU A 375 -9.88 2.30 -19.15
C LEU A 375 -9.28 0.99 -18.64
N ALA A 376 -9.85 -0.15 -19.04
CA ALA A 376 -9.33 -1.48 -18.72
C ALA A 376 -7.87 -1.68 -19.16
N LYS A 377 -7.50 -1.19 -20.35
CA LYS A 377 -6.10 -1.27 -20.84
C LYS A 377 -5.15 -0.38 -20.05
N ALA A 378 -5.60 0.78 -19.58
CA ALA A 378 -4.78 1.69 -18.78
C ALA A 378 -4.48 1.08 -17.40
N PHE A 379 -5.48 0.51 -16.71
CA PHE A 379 -5.25 -0.25 -15.47
C PHE A 379 -4.28 -1.43 -15.67
N ILE A 380 -4.48 -2.23 -16.73
CA ILE A 380 -3.57 -3.34 -17.03
C ILE A 380 -2.16 -2.82 -17.32
N LEU A 381 -2.01 -1.79 -18.17
CA LEU A 381 -0.70 -1.23 -18.49
C LEU A 381 0.03 -0.74 -17.24
N GLN A 382 -0.66 -0.04 -16.35
CA GLN A 382 -0.09 0.42 -15.07
C GLN A 382 0.36 -0.75 -14.18
N ALA A 383 -0.40 -1.84 -14.17
CA ALA A 383 -0.02 -3.07 -13.45
C ALA A 383 1.17 -3.81 -14.10
N GLU A 384 1.28 -3.76 -15.42
CA GLU A 384 2.42 -4.32 -16.17
C GLU A 384 3.72 -3.50 -16.03
N THR A 385 3.63 -2.22 -15.66
CA THR A 385 4.81 -1.33 -15.55
C THR A 385 5.16 -0.94 -14.12
N GLU A 386 4.24 -0.29 -13.40
CA GLU A 386 4.52 0.26 -12.07
C GLU A 386 4.37 -0.77 -10.97
N VAL A 387 3.33 -1.62 -11.01
CA VAL A 387 3.15 -2.67 -9.98
C VAL A 387 4.21 -3.77 -10.09
N THR A 388 4.73 -4.02 -11.30
CA THR A 388 5.89 -4.90 -11.51
C THR A 388 7.19 -4.28 -10.96
N ALA A 389 7.33 -2.95 -10.96
CA ALA A 389 8.51 -2.25 -10.43
C ALA A 389 8.43 -2.01 -8.90
N GLU A 390 7.28 -1.60 -8.39
CA GLU A 390 7.01 -1.31 -6.97
C GLU A 390 5.70 -1.96 -6.54
N LYS A 391 5.81 -3.05 -5.78
CA LYS A 391 4.66 -3.86 -5.32
C LYS A 391 3.63 -3.03 -4.54
N LYS A 392 4.05 -2.02 -3.79
CA LYS A 392 3.17 -1.17 -2.95
C LYS A 392 2.24 -0.28 -3.79
N ALA A 393 2.59 0.02 -5.04
CA ALA A 393 1.75 0.82 -5.95
C ALA A 393 0.40 0.16 -6.28
N VAL A 394 0.26 -1.15 -6.04
CA VAL A 394 -0.98 -1.89 -6.35
C VAL A 394 -2.18 -1.45 -5.50
N GLY A 395 -1.96 -1.06 -4.24
CA GLY A 395 -3.03 -0.70 -3.30
C GLY A 395 -3.94 0.42 -3.82
N PRO A 396 -3.41 1.63 -4.08
CA PRO A 396 -4.23 2.73 -4.59
C PRO A 396 -4.77 2.45 -6.00
N LEU A 397 -4.02 1.73 -6.86
CA LEU A 397 -4.47 1.34 -8.19
C LEU A 397 -5.69 0.39 -8.13
N ALA A 398 -5.66 -0.59 -7.23
CA ALA A 398 -6.75 -1.53 -6.98
C ALA A 398 -7.99 -0.82 -6.44
N GLN A 399 -7.83 0.15 -5.52
CA GLN A 399 -8.96 0.90 -4.98
C GLN A 399 -9.65 1.77 -6.06
N VAL A 400 -8.89 2.44 -6.93
CA VAL A 400 -9.47 3.18 -8.07
C VAL A 400 -10.17 2.24 -9.06
N ALA A 401 -9.58 1.07 -9.33
CA ALA A 401 -10.20 0.05 -10.19
C ALA A 401 -11.49 -0.53 -9.58
N PHE A 402 -11.51 -0.79 -8.27
CA PHE A 402 -12.67 -1.25 -7.50
C PHE A 402 -13.81 -0.22 -7.55
N ASN A 403 -13.50 1.05 -7.30
CA ASN A 403 -14.48 2.14 -7.39
C ASN A 403 -15.09 2.25 -8.79
N CYS A 404 -14.29 2.02 -9.85
CA CYS A 404 -14.77 1.96 -11.23
C CYS A 404 -15.64 0.71 -11.50
N LEU A 405 -15.36 -0.42 -10.86
CA LEU A 405 -16.13 -1.67 -10.98
C LEU A 405 -17.51 -1.61 -10.30
N ASP A 406 -17.64 -0.91 -9.17
CA ASP A 406 -18.94 -0.70 -8.50
C ASP A 406 -19.82 0.31 -9.25
N THR A 407 -19.22 1.29 -9.93
CA THR A 407 -19.96 2.42 -10.55
C THR A 407 -20.24 2.29 -12.05
N LEU A 408 -19.34 1.69 -12.84
CA LEU A 408 -19.45 1.69 -14.29
C LEU A 408 -20.13 0.41 -14.82
N GLN A 409 -21.33 0.56 -15.37
CA GLN A 409 -22.09 -0.55 -15.97
C GLN A 409 -21.34 -1.16 -17.16
N GLY A 410 -21.27 -2.49 -17.23
CA GLY A 410 -20.55 -3.22 -18.29
C GLY A 410 -19.02 -3.15 -18.19
N PHE A 411 -18.45 -2.46 -17.20
CA PHE A 411 -17.02 -2.45 -16.97
C PHE A 411 -16.46 -3.79 -16.44
N PRO A 412 -17.12 -4.51 -15.50
CA PRO A 412 -16.63 -5.79 -14.99
C PRO A 412 -16.29 -6.81 -16.08
N GLU A 413 -17.19 -6.96 -17.06
CA GLU A 413 -17.09 -7.89 -18.17
C GLU A 413 -15.99 -7.47 -19.16
N VAL A 414 -15.94 -6.17 -19.51
CA VAL A 414 -14.93 -5.62 -20.42
C VAL A 414 -13.53 -5.67 -19.79
N PHE A 415 -13.40 -5.35 -18.50
CA PHE A 415 -12.11 -5.33 -17.81
C PHE A 415 -11.54 -6.73 -17.67
N PHE A 416 -12.35 -7.70 -17.22
CA PHE A 416 -11.92 -9.10 -17.11
C PHE A 416 -11.55 -9.68 -18.49
N ALA A 417 -12.36 -9.41 -19.52
CA ALA A 417 -12.06 -9.79 -20.90
C ALA A 417 -10.75 -9.17 -21.44
N LYS A 418 -10.39 -7.94 -21.04
CA LYS A 418 -9.08 -7.36 -21.38
C LYS A 418 -7.93 -7.97 -20.58
N MET A 419 -8.15 -8.36 -19.33
CA MET A 419 -7.16 -9.05 -18.52
C MET A 419 -6.82 -10.41 -19.15
N VAL A 420 -7.83 -11.23 -19.46
CA VAL A 420 -7.68 -12.49 -20.20
C VAL A 420 -7.07 -12.27 -21.59
N GLN A 421 -7.34 -11.16 -22.28
CA GLN A 421 -6.63 -10.82 -23.53
C GLN A 421 -5.11 -10.62 -23.33
N ARG A 422 -4.68 -10.12 -22.17
CA ARG A 422 -3.30 -9.67 -21.93
C ARG A 422 -2.43 -10.70 -21.22
N ILE A 423 -3.03 -11.56 -20.41
CA ILE A 423 -2.35 -12.59 -19.61
C ILE A 423 -3.02 -13.97 -19.72
N GLY A 424 -3.77 -14.23 -20.79
CA GLY A 424 -4.32 -15.55 -21.09
C GLY A 424 -5.18 -16.12 -19.94
N GLY A 425 -4.95 -17.40 -19.61
CA GLY A 425 -5.76 -18.16 -18.66
C GLY A 425 -5.47 -17.91 -17.17
N TRP A 426 -4.46 -17.10 -16.82
CA TRP A 426 -4.02 -16.90 -15.42
C TRP A 426 -5.08 -16.33 -14.46
N PRO A 427 -6.06 -15.50 -14.88
CA PRO A 427 -7.16 -15.09 -13.99
C PRO A 427 -8.22 -16.18 -13.72
N ILE A 428 -8.24 -17.27 -14.49
CA ILE A 428 -9.27 -18.32 -14.47
C ILE A 428 -8.76 -19.67 -13.91
N PRO A 429 -7.44 -19.78 -13.68
CA PRO A 429 -6.60 -20.97 -13.81
C PRO A 429 -7.11 -22.02 -14.79
N ILE A 430 -6.69 -21.86 -16.05
CA ILE A 430 -6.94 -22.83 -17.12
C ILE A 430 -5.74 -22.91 -18.07
N VAL A 431 -5.30 -24.12 -18.42
CA VAL A 431 -4.40 -24.36 -19.57
C VAL A 431 -5.16 -23.95 -20.83
N THR A 432 -4.63 -22.99 -21.59
CA THR A 432 -5.33 -22.41 -22.75
C THR A 432 -5.84 -23.50 -23.72
N PRO A 433 -7.17 -23.61 -23.90
CA PRO A 433 -7.81 -24.63 -24.74
C PRO A 433 -7.29 -24.62 -26.18
N THR A 434 -7.53 -25.70 -26.92
CA THR A 434 -7.19 -25.83 -28.35
C THR A 434 -8.14 -25.08 -29.27
N GLU A 435 -9.28 -24.61 -28.75
CA GLU A 435 -10.38 -23.98 -29.48
C GLU A 435 -10.82 -22.69 -28.77
N ASP A 436 -11.37 -21.74 -29.53
CA ASP A 436 -12.01 -20.52 -29.03
C ASP A 436 -13.47 -20.79 -28.58
N HIS A 437 -14.11 -19.79 -27.98
CA HIS A 437 -15.52 -19.84 -27.55
C HIS A 437 -16.54 -20.23 -28.64
N ASP A 438 -16.18 -20.03 -29.91
CA ASP A 438 -17.00 -20.36 -31.08
C ASP A 438 -16.68 -21.76 -31.67
N GLY A 439 -15.88 -22.59 -30.98
CA GLY A 439 -15.40 -23.90 -31.47
C GLY A 439 -14.32 -23.82 -32.56
N ARG A 440 -13.87 -22.62 -32.93
CA ARG A 440 -12.78 -22.43 -33.89
C ARG A 440 -11.44 -22.86 -33.29
N LYS A 441 -10.76 -23.83 -33.92
CA LYS A 441 -9.36 -24.19 -33.63
C LYS A 441 -8.41 -23.04 -33.98
N TRP A 442 -7.34 -22.90 -33.20
CA TRP A 442 -6.25 -21.97 -33.54
C TRP A 442 -5.54 -22.43 -34.81
N ASN A 443 -5.25 -21.49 -35.71
CA ASN A 443 -4.61 -21.79 -36.99
C ASN A 443 -3.14 -22.23 -36.77
N ASP A 444 -2.42 -21.50 -35.92
CA ASP A 444 -0.98 -21.62 -35.74
C ASP A 444 -0.57 -21.60 -34.26
N LEU A 445 0.63 -22.14 -33.98
CA LEU A 445 1.27 -22.00 -32.66
C LEU A 445 1.47 -20.53 -32.25
N ALA A 446 1.66 -19.63 -33.22
CA ALA A 446 1.76 -18.19 -32.99
C ALA A 446 0.42 -17.57 -32.53
N GLU A 447 -0.70 -17.97 -33.13
CA GLU A 447 -2.04 -17.55 -32.68
C GLU A 447 -2.31 -18.08 -31.26
N ARG A 448 -1.97 -19.34 -30.98
CA ARG A 448 -2.08 -19.92 -29.64
C ARG A 448 -1.22 -19.19 -28.61
N ARG A 449 0.05 -18.88 -28.94
CA ARG A 449 0.97 -18.10 -28.08
C ARG A 449 0.41 -16.71 -27.75
N LYS A 450 -0.20 -16.05 -28.73
CA LYS A 450 -0.88 -14.75 -28.57
C LYS A 450 -2.15 -14.85 -27.70
N VAL A 451 -2.89 -15.96 -27.77
CA VAL A 451 -4.05 -16.22 -26.91
C VAL A 451 -3.65 -16.54 -25.47
N MET A 452 -2.50 -17.20 -25.27
CA MET A 452 -1.87 -17.35 -23.95
C MET A 452 -1.37 -16.02 -23.35
N GLY A 453 -1.36 -14.93 -24.13
CA GLY A 453 -1.02 -13.58 -23.65
C GLY A 453 0.44 -13.18 -23.83
N HIS A 454 1.29 -14.01 -24.45
CA HIS A 454 2.68 -13.66 -24.77
C HIS A 454 2.75 -12.59 -25.87
N ARG A 455 3.82 -11.79 -25.85
CA ARG A 455 4.21 -10.88 -26.95
C ARG A 455 5.22 -11.57 -27.88
N GLU A 456 5.44 -10.97 -29.05
CA GLU A 456 6.31 -11.54 -30.10
C GLU A 456 7.80 -11.45 -29.73
N ASP A 457 8.23 -10.40 -29.01
CA ASP A 457 9.63 -10.15 -28.62
C ASP A 457 9.96 -10.40 -27.13
N GLU A 458 9.05 -11.01 -26.38
CA GLU A 458 9.10 -11.01 -24.89
C GLU A 458 9.73 -12.29 -24.31
N GLY A 459 10.73 -12.09 -23.45
CA GLY A 459 11.40 -13.18 -22.75
C GLY A 459 10.52 -13.86 -21.69
N GLN A 460 10.86 -15.09 -21.30
CA GLN A 460 10.06 -15.83 -20.32
C GLN A 460 10.00 -15.15 -18.94
N THR A 461 11.09 -14.51 -18.52
CA THR A 461 11.15 -13.71 -17.27
C THR A 461 10.29 -12.44 -17.37
N GLU A 462 10.40 -11.68 -18.46
CA GLU A 462 9.60 -10.48 -18.70
C GLU A 462 8.10 -10.81 -18.72
N TYR A 463 7.73 -11.91 -19.39
CA TYR A 463 6.37 -12.44 -19.38
C TYR A 463 5.90 -12.80 -17.96
N MET A 464 6.73 -13.51 -17.18
CA MET A 464 6.44 -13.87 -15.80
C MET A 464 6.22 -12.63 -14.92
N ASP A 465 7.10 -11.63 -14.99
CA ASP A 465 7.03 -10.41 -14.20
C ASP A 465 5.82 -9.54 -14.58
N ARG A 466 5.48 -9.52 -15.88
CA ARG A 466 4.30 -8.84 -16.40
C ARG A 466 2.99 -9.53 -15.96
N VAL A 467 2.92 -10.86 -16.06
CA VAL A 467 1.78 -11.62 -15.53
C VAL A 467 1.66 -11.40 -14.02
N SER A 468 2.78 -11.42 -13.29
CA SER A 468 2.82 -11.20 -11.84
C SER A 468 2.23 -9.84 -11.44
N GLY A 469 2.58 -8.75 -12.15
CA GLY A 469 2.05 -7.41 -11.87
C GLY A 469 0.53 -7.32 -12.08
N VAL A 470 0.03 -7.87 -13.20
CA VAL A 470 -1.42 -7.88 -13.51
C VAL A 470 -2.20 -8.79 -12.56
N MET A 471 -1.66 -9.94 -12.19
CA MET A 471 -2.28 -10.84 -11.20
C MET A 471 -2.27 -10.22 -9.80
N ARG A 472 -1.24 -9.46 -9.43
CA ARG A 472 -1.23 -8.68 -8.17
C ARG A 472 -2.37 -7.67 -8.13
N LEU A 473 -2.64 -6.96 -9.23
CA LEU A 473 -3.80 -6.06 -9.34
C LEU A 473 -5.13 -6.82 -9.21
N TYR A 474 -5.27 -7.97 -9.90
CA TYR A 474 -6.48 -8.80 -9.82
C TYR A 474 -6.80 -9.22 -8.37
N PHE A 475 -5.81 -9.78 -7.67
CA PHE A 475 -5.98 -10.19 -6.27
C PHE A 475 -6.21 -9.01 -5.33
N ALA A 476 -5.51 -7.89 -5.53
CA ALA A 476 -5.71 -6.68 -4.71
C ALA A 476 -7.13 -6.10 -4.88
N ILE A 477 -7.77 -6.24 -6.04
CA ILE A 477 -9.18 -5.87 -6.24
C ILE A 477 -10.11 -6.83 -5.50
N LEU A 478 -9.88 -8.15 -5.60
CA LEU A 478 -10.71 -9.17 -4.92
C LEU A 478 -10.63 -9.11 -3.38
N LYS A 479 -9.53 -8.57 -2.85
CA LYS A 479 -9.29 -8.33 -1.41
C LYS A 479 -10.19 -7.25 -0.82
N ILE A 480 -10.61 -6.26 -1.62
CA ILE A 480 -11.34 -5.09 -1.11
C ILE A 480 -12.76 -5.50 -0.75
N THR A 481 -13.08 -5.41 0.55
CA THR A 481 -14.42 -5.69 1.06
C THR A 481 -15.42 -4.63 0.58
N PRO A 482 -16.48 -5.01 -0.15
CA PRO A 482 -17.49 -4.06 -0.62
C PRO A 482 -18.35 -3.51 0.51
N THR A 483 -18.45 -2.18 0.60
CA THR A 483 -19.27 -1.49 1.63
C THR A 483 -20.77 -1.48 1.33
N ARG A 484 -21.17 -1.62 0.05
CA ARG A 484 -22.57 -1.46 -0.40
C ARG A 484 -23.20 -2.75 -0.91
N GLN A 485 -22.56 -3.34 -1.93
CA GLN A 485 -23.05 -4.51 -2.65
C GLN A 485 -21.84 -5.32 -3.13
N PRO A 486 -21.92 -6.67 -3.19
CA PRO A 486 -20.86 -7.45 -3.80
C PRO A 486 -20.71 -7.07 -5.28
N LEU A 487 -19.45 -7.01 -5.75
CA LEU A 487 -19.17 -6.85 -7.17
C LEU A 487 -19.76 -8.01 -7.98
N LYS A 488 -19.88 -7.85 -9.30
CA LYS A 488 -20.53 -8.82 -10.20
C LYS A 488 -19.52 -9.72 -10.91
N GLY A 489 -19.97 -10.94 -11.24
CA GLY A 489 -19.23 -11.89 -12.07
C GLY A 489 -17.90 -12.33 -11.46
N MET A 490 -16.81 -12.12 -12.20
CA MET A 490 -15.47 -12.60 -11.85
C MET A 490 -14.75 -11.78 -10.78
N TRP A 491 -15.38 -10.72 -10.25
CA TRP A 491 -14.78 -9.78 -9.28
C TRP A 491 -15.23 -10.01 -7.83
N GLN A 492 -15.79 -11.18 -7.53
CA GLN A 492 -16.33 -11.53 -6.21
C GLN A 492 -15.28 -12.23 -5.33
N THR A 493 -15.20 -11.90 -4.04
CA THR A 493 -14.22 -12.49 -3.09
C THR A 493 -14.19 -14.04 -3.07
N PRO A 494 -15.32 -14.79 -3.18
CA PRO A 494 -15.28 -16.26 -3.35
C PRO A 494 -14.51 -16.78 -4.58
N ARG A 495 -14.29 -15.93 -5.60
CA ARG A 495 -13.43 -16.28 -6.76
C ARG A 495 -11.97 -16.46 -6.35
N ILE A 496 -11.50 -15.93 -5.22
CA ILE A 496 -10.18 -16.24 -4.65
C ILE A 496 -10.07 -17.74 -4.34
N TRP A 497 -11.03 -18.30 -3.60
CA TRP A 497 -11.05 -19.73 -3.27
C TRP A 497 -11.17 -20.58 -4.53
N THR A 498 -12.04 -20.17 -5.46
CA THR A 498 -12.18 -20.85 -6.76
C THR A 498 -10.86 -20.85 -7.56
N TRP A 499 -10.16 -19.71 -7.60
CA TRP A 499 -8.88 -19.54 -8.26
C TRP A 499 -7.81 -20.45 -7.66
N LEU A 500 -7.69 -20.44 -6.33
CA LEU A 500 -6.76 -21.26 -5.56
C LEU A 500 -7.02 -22.77 -5.73
N ALA A 501 -8.28 -23.19 -5.64
CA ALA A 501 -8.65 -24.59 -5.82
C ALA A 501 -8.32 -25.09 -7.23
N ARG A 502 -8.58 -24.27 -8.27
CA ARG A 502 -8.26 -24.61 -9.66
C ARG A 502 -6.76 -24.68 -9.91
N ILE A 503 -5.99 -23.66 -9.51
CA ILE A 503 -4.54 -23.65 -9.75
C ILE A 503 -3.85 -24.81 -9.01
N VAL A 504 -4.29 -25.15 -7.79
CA VAL A 504 -3.68 -26.25 -7.01
C VAL A 504 -4.06 -27.63 -7.56
N SER A 505 -5.24 -27.76 -8.18
CA SER A 505 -5.67 -29.00 -8.85
C SER A 505 -4.95 -29.25 -10.17
N ASP A 506 -4.54 -28.20 -10.89
CA ASP A 506 -3.91 -28.31 -12.20
C ASP A 506 -2.37 -28.45 -12.11
N LYS A 507 -1.91 -29.70 -12.21
CA LYS A 507 -0.47 -30.05 -12.21
C LYS A 507 0.30 -29.46 -13.39
N ALA A 508 -0.33 -29.17 -14.53
CA ALA A 508 0.34 -28.58 -15.68
C ALA A 508 0.60 -27.08 -15.47
N LEU A 509 -0.34 -26.37 -14.83
CA LEU A 509 -0.13 -24.98 -14.42
C LEU A 509 0.92 -24.87 -13.31
N LEU A 510 0.81 -25.67 -12.23
CA LEU A 510 1.81 -25.67 -11.14
C LEU A 510 3.21 -26.10 -11.58
N GLY A 511 3.31 -26.98 -12.59
CA GLY A 511 4.58 -27.40 -13.17
C GLY A 511 5.29 -26.32 -13.98
N SER A 512 4.66 -25.15 -14.20
CA SER A 512 5.25 -24.02 -14.90
C SER A 512 5.79 -22.95 -13.95
N ILE A 513 6.91 -22.32 -14.34
CA ILE A 513 7.54 -21.21 -13.58
C ILE A 513 6.51 -20.11 -13.25
N VAL A 514 5.68 -19.75 -14.24
CA VAL A 514 4.66 -18.70 -14.10
C VAL A 514 3.56 -19.13 -13.13
N GLY A 515 3.12 -20.40 -13.14
CA GLY A 515 2.14 -20.89 -12.18
C GLY A 515 2.64 -20.84 -10.73
N ALA A 516 3.88 -21.26 -10.49
CA ALA A 516 4.52 -21.14 -9.17
C ALA A 516 4.65 -19.67 -8.72
N GLN A 517 5.09 -18.78 -9.61
CA GLN A 517 5.24 -17.36 -9.29
C GLN A 517 3.89 -16.67 -9.06
N VAL A 518 2.85 -16.96 -9.85
CA VAL A 518 1.51 -16.38 -9.65
C VAL A 518 0.84 -16.91 -8.39
N LEU A 519 1.08 -18.18 -8.02
CA LEU A 519 0.66 -18.73 -6.73
C LEU A 519 1.32 -17.99 -5.56
N TYR A 520 2.63 -17.71 -5.65
CA TYR A 520 3.31 -16.85 -4.68
C TYR A 520 2.67 -15.45 -4.60
N VAL A 521 2.37 -14.81 -5.73
CA VAL A 521 1.69 -13.50 -5.74
C VAL A 521 0.30 -13.57 -5.09
N ALA A 522 -0.45 -14.66 -5.27
CA ALA A 522 -1.73 -14.86 -4.60
C ALA A 522 -1.57 -14.93 -3.08
N LEU A 523 -0.62 -15.74 -2.60
CA LEU A 523 -0.31 -15.88 -1.18
C LEU A 523 0.21 -14.58 -0.55
N GLU A 524 1.05 -13.83 -1.26
CA GLU A 524 1.61 -12.56 -0.77
C GLU A 524 0.54 -11.45 -0.63
N VAL A 525 -0.46 -11.41 -1.52
CA VAL A 525 -1.52 -10.38 -1.48
C VAL A 525 -2.66 -10.74 -0.54
N LEU A 526 -3.04 -12.03 -0.50
CA LEU A 526 -4.28 -12.52 0.10
C LEU A 526 -4.07 -13.49 1.26
N GLY A 527 -2.86 -13.98 1.51
CA GLY A 527 -2.64 -15.12 2.40
C GLY A 527 -3.09 -14.90 3.84
N ALA A 528 -2.84 -13.71 4.38
CA ALA A 528 -3.29 -13.33 5.72
C ALA A 528 -4.83 -13.24 5.79
N ASP A 529 -5.47 -12.55 4.84
CA ASP A 529 -6.92 -12.36 4.80
C ASP A 529 -7.64 -13.70 4.53
N ALA A 530 -7.10 -14.53 3.65
CA ALA A 530 -7.61 -15.85 3.33
C ALA A 530 -7.58 -16.80 4.55
N LYS A 531 -6.53 -16.70 5.37
CA LYS A 531 -6.45 -17.41 6.67
C LYS A 531 -7.54 -16.92 7.64
N GLN A 532 -7.86 -15.62 7.65
CA GLN A 532 -8.94 -15.08 8.47
C GLN A 532 -10.34 -15.49 7.94
N ILE A 533 -10.56 -15.48 6.62
CA ILE A 533 -11.85 -15.78 5.99
C ILE A 533 -12.21 -17.27 6.04
N TRP A 534 -11.26 -18.16 5.74
CA TRP A 534 -11.53 -19.61 5.59
C TRP A 534 -10.88 -20.50 6.68
N GLY A 535 -10.06 -19.91 7.57
CA GLY A 535 -9.50 -20.59 8.75
C GLY A 535 -8.84 -21.93 8.43
N ASN A 536 -9.28 -22.97 9.12
CA ASN A 536 -8.74 -24.33 9.02
C ASN A 536 -8.81 -24.93 7.59
N GLN A 537 -9.75 -24.51 6.75
CA GLN A 537 -9.80 -25.01 5.36
C GLN A 537 -8.68 -24.40 4.51
N PHE A 538 -8.34 -23.13 4.75
CA PHE A 538 -7.17 -22.52 4.12
C PHE A 538 -5.86 -23.13 4.64
N VAL A 539 -5.77 -23.47 5.93
CA VAL A 539 -4.60 -24.18 6.48
C VAL A 539 -4.35 -25.53 5.78
N LYS A 540 -5.41 -26.32 5.48
CA LYS A 540 -5.28 -27.55 4.69
C LYS A 540 -4.77 -27.29 3.26
N LEU A 541 -5.27 -26.23 2.62
CA LEU A 541 -4.82 -25.83 1.30
C LEU A 541 -3.34 -25.37 1.31
N LEU A 542 -2.93 -24.62 2.32
CA LEU A 542 -1.53 -24.23 2.54
C LEU A 542 -0.62 -25.45 2.75
N ALA A 543 -1.06 -26.45 3.50
CA ALA A 543 -0.34 -27.71 3.67
C ALA A 543 -0.13 -28.44 2.33
N LEU A 544 -1.18 -28.53 1.49
CA LEU A 544 -1.10 -29.12 0.15
C LEU A 544 -0.18 -28.34 -0.79
N ILE A 545 -0.18 -27.00 -0.70
CA ILE A 545 0.76 -26.13 -1.45
C ILE A 545 2.21 -26.36 -0.99
N TYR A 546 2.44 -26.46 0.33
CA TYR A 546 3.76 -26.70 0.91
C TYR A 546 4.29 -28.09 0.55
N GLU A 547 3.44 -29.12 0.57
CA GLU A 547 3.75 -30.47 0.08
C GLU A 547 4.16 -30.44 -1.40
N GLY A 548 3.33 -29.84 -2.27
CA GLY A 548 3.66 -29.66 -3.69
C GLY A 548 4.95 -28.89 -3.96
N ALA A 549 5.38 -28.02 -3.03
CA ALA A 549 6.63 -27.28 -3.08
C ALA A 549 7.84 -28.02 -2.46
N THR A 550 7.64 -29.12 -1.73
CA THR A 550 8.71 -29.84 -1.01
C THR A 550 8.88 -31.29 -1.47
N THR A 551 7.82 -32.09 -1.49
CA THR A 551 7.80 -33.48 -2.01
C THR A 551 7.42 -33.55 -3.49
N GLY A 552 6.76 -32.53 -4.03
CA GLY A 552 6.45 -32.39 -5.46
C GLY A 552 5.05 -32.84 -5.87
N LEU A 553 4.74 -32.78 -7.17
CA LEU A 553 3.36 -32.90 -7.69
C LEU A 553 2.91 -34.36 -7.92
N GLY A 554 3.57 -35.34 -7.29
CA GLY A 554 3.28 -36.78 -7.41
C GLY A 554 3.59 -37.41 -8.77
N ASN A 555 4.29 -36.69 -9.65
CA ASN A 555 4.71 -37.14 -10.99
C ASN A 555 6.24 -37.06 -11.18
N GLY A 556 6.99 -37.06 -10.06
CA GLY A 556 8.45 -36.88 -10.05
C GLY A 556 8.92 -35.46 -10.39
N ARG A 557 8.01 -34.49 -10.63
CA ARG A 557 8.35 -33.08 -10.90
C ARG A 557 7.99 -32.19 -9.72
N LEU A 558 8.86 -31.24 -9.43
CA LEU A 558 8.64 -30.20 -8.43
C LEU A 558 7.81 -29.05 -9.00
N MET A 559 7.12 -28.31 -8.12
CA MET A 559 6.44 -27.06 -8.48
C MET A 559 7.39 -26.08 -9.19
N GLY A 560 6.92 -25.46 -10.27
CA GLY A 560 7.68 -24.54 -11.12
C GLY A 560 8.62 -25.20 -12.14
N GLY A 561 9.05 -26.44 -11.89
CA GLY A 561 10.13 -27.12 -12.64
C GLY A 561 11.53 -26.93 -12.04
N ASP A 562 12.54 -27.19 -12.87
CA ASP A 562 13.94 -27.38 -12.41
C ASP A 562 14.89 -26.22 -12.77
N SER A 563 14.41 -25.15 -13.42
CA SER A 563 15.25 -23.98 -13.74
C SER A 563 15.61 -23.17 -12.49
N PRO A 564 16.67 -22.34 -12.50
CA PRO A 564 17.01 -21.46 -11.38
C PRO A 564 15.85 -20.54 -10.95
N GLU A 565 15.10 -20.02 -11.91
CA GLU A 565 13.92 -19.17 -11.70
C GLU A 565 12.76 -19.98 -11.10
N ALA A 566 12.57 -21.23 -11.54
CA ALA A 566 11.59 -22.15 -10.98
C ALA A 566 11.87 -22.49 -9.51
N ILE A 567 13.13 -22.78 -9.19
CA ILE A 567 13.61 -23.01 -7.83
C ILE A 567 13.36 -21.75 -6.98
N GLY A 568 13.68 -20.57 -7.52
CA GLY A 568 13.41 -19.29 -6.87
C GLY A 568 11.92 -19.06 -6.59
N ALA A 569 11.04 -19.29 -7.57
CA ALA A 569 9.59 -19.17 -7.39
C ALA A 569 9.04 -20.15 -6.36
N ARG A 570 9.46 -21.42 -6.40
CA ARG A 570 9.07 -22.46 -5.44
C ARG A 570 9.52 -22.11 -4.01
N ASN A 571 10.74 -21.61 -3.84
CA ASN A 571 11.24 -21.17 -2.53
C ASN A 571 10.44 -19.97 -2.00
N ARG A 572 10.03 -19.03 -2.85
CA ARG A 572 9.13 -17.92 -2.45
C ARG A 572 7.76 -18.43 -2.00
N VAL A 573 7.18 -19.43 -2.67
CA VAL A 573 5.94 -20.09 -2.23
C VAL A 573 6.12 -20.71 -0.84
N LYS A 574 7.20 -21.47 -0.62
CA LYS A 574 7.52 -22.08 0.67
C LYS A 574 7.58 -21.06 1.80
N ILE A 575 8.37 -20.00 1.62
CA ILE A 575 8.53 -18.91 2.60
C ILE A 575 7.20 -18.16 2.83
N ALA A 576 6.40 -17.93 1.78
CA ALA A 576 5.08 -17.30 1.94
C ALA A 576 4.14 -18.16 2.80
N VAL A 577 4.11 -19.48 2.60
CA VAL A 577 3.32 -20.38 3.46
C VAL A 577 3.82 -20.34 4.91
N GLU A 578 5.13 -20.40 5.12
CA GLU A 578 5.75 -20.32 6.46
C GLU A 578 5.37 -19.01 7.19
N ASN A 579 5.45 -17.86 6.51
CA ASN A 579 5.09 -16.55 7.06
C ASN A 579 3.59 -16.44 7.39
N ILE A 580 2.72 -16.95 6.52
CA ILE A 580 1.27 -16.98 6.76
C ILE A 580 0.94 -17.88 7.96
N MET A 581 1.65 -19.01 8.12
CA MET A 581 1.45 -19.92 9.24
C MET A 581 1.93 -19.31 10.56
N SER A 582 3.13 -18.72 10.59
CA SER A 582 3.70 -18.06 11.78
C SER A 582 3.00 -16.74 12.16
N GLY A 583 2.29 -16.11 11.23
CA GLY A 583 1.64 -14.81 11.44
C GLY A 583 2.59 -13.61 11.26
N ALA A 584 3.77 -13.81 10.68
CA ALA A 584 4.77 -12.78 10.43
C ALA A 584 4.57 -12.03 9.09
N SER A 585 3.32 -11.84 8.65
CA SER A 585 2.95 -11.36 7.31
C SER A 585 2.15 -10.07 7.29
#